data_AF-A0A0S8BIX5-F1
#
_entry.id   AF-A0A0S8BIX5-F1
#
_cell.length_a   1.000
_cell.length_b   1.000
_cell.length_c   1.000
_cell.angle_alpha   90.00
_cell.angle_beta   90.00
_cell.angle_gamma   90.00
#
_symmetry.space_group_name_H-M   'P 1'
#
loop_
_entity.id
_entity.type
_entity.pdbx_description
1 polymer ?
#
loop_
_entity_poly.entity_id
_entity_poly.type
_entity_poly.pdbx_seq_one_letter_code
_entity_poly.pdbx_strand_id
1 'polypeptide(L)'
;MSGNFSRFFILVLSIAVFAFGAVRADTVELKEGHPDRYIVVKGDTLWDISARFLKSPWHWPRIWKINQQIANPHLIYPGDVIVLTYGADGQPMLSVQRTEKLAPPTTETL
;
A
#
# COMPACT_ATOMS: atom_id res chain seq x y z
N MET A 1 16.71 10.30 -61.41
CA MET A 1 15.71 10.23 -60.33
C MET A 1 15.58 8.78 -59.88
N SER A 2 16.31 8.40 -58.85
CA SER A 2 16.19 7.15 -58.07
C SER A 2 17.21 7.32 -56.93
N GLY A 3 16.97 7.08 -55.64
CA GLY A 3 15.89 6.41 -54.94
C GLY A 3 16.51 5.82 -53.68
N ASN A 4 17.06 6.66 -52.79
CA ASN A 4 17.80 6.22 -51.59
C ASN A 4 17.22 6.76 -50.27
N PHE A 5 16.01 7.34 -50.28
CA PHE A 5 15.40 7.89 -49.06
C PHE A 5 14.63 6.84 -48.24
N SER A 6 14.31 5.68 -48.84
CA SER A 6 13.47 4.65 -48.21
C SER A 6 14.22 3.68 -47.28
N ARG A 7 15.56 3.67 -47.27
CA ARG A 7 16.36 2.72 -46.45
C ARG A 7 16.81 3.28 -45.10
N PHE A 8 16.83 4.60 -44.95
CA PHE A 8 17.19 5.24 -43.67
C PHE A 8 16.02 5.38 -42.69
N PHE A 9 14.78 5.33 -43.19
CA PHE A 9 13.59 5.52 -42.35
C PHE A 9 13.17 4.26 -41.57
N ILE A 10 13.66 3.07 -41.98
CA ILE A 10 13.29 1.80 -41.34
C ILE A 10 14.21 1.45 -40.15
N LEU A 11 15.41 2.05 -40.05
CA LEU A 11 16.38 1.68 -39.01
C LEU A 11 16.27 2.51 -37.71
N VAL A 12 15.61 3.67 -37.75
CA VAL A 12 15.40 4.51 -36.55
C VAL A 12 14.16 4.09 -35.75
N LEU A 13 13.22 3.36 -36.35
CA LEU A 13 11.99 2.92 -35.67
C LEU A 13 12.18 1.64 -34.82
N SER A 14 13.27 0.89 -35.01
CA SER A 14 13.48 -0.41 -34.37
C SER A 14 14.10 -0.34 -32.96
N ILE A 15 14.67 0.80 -32.55
CA ILE A 15 15.33 0.94 -31.24
C ILE A 15 14.40 1.55 -30.18
N ALA A 16 13.27 2.13 -30.58
CA ALA A 16 12.33 2.78 -29.66
C ALA A 16 11.37 1.81 -28.93
N VAL A 17 11.49 0.49 -29.11
CA VAL A 17 10.57 -0.51 -28.53
C VAL A 17 11.12 -1.18 -27.27
N PHE A 18 12.39 -0.99 -26.92
CA PHE A 18 13.03 -1.80 -25.85
C PHE A 18 13.16 -1.14 -24.46
N ALA A 19 12.54 0.03 -24.23
CA ALA A 19 12.65 0.73 -22.95
C ALA A 19 11.31 0.92 -22.20
N PHE A 20 10.25 0.20 -22.60
CA PHE A 20 9.07 0.06 -21.73
C PHE A 20 9.36 -1.04 -20.71
N GLY A 21 10.08 -0.66 -19.65
CA GLY A 21 10.31 -1.53 -18.50
C GLY A 21 8.96 -2.04 -17.99
N ALA A 22 8.82 -3.36 -17.88
CA ALA A 22 7.61 -4.00 -17.38
C ALA A 22 7.25 -3.41 -16.01
N VAL A 23 6.14 -2.66 -15.95
CA VAL A 23 5.52 -2.26 -14.68
C VAL A 23 5.13 -3.55 -13.98
N ARG A 24 5.87 -3.91 -12.92
CA ARG A 24 5.48 -5.03 -12.07
C ARG A 24 4.30 -4.61 -11.22
N ALA A 25 3.24 -5.42 -11.24
CA ALA A 25 2.20 -5.31 -10.23
C ALA A 25 2.83 -5.68 -8.88
N ASP A 26 2.94 -4.69 -7.99
CA ASP A 26 3.49 -4.88 -6.66
C ASP A 26 2.45 -5.62 -5.80
N THR A 27 2.67 -6.92 -5.64
CA THR A 27 1.77 -7.81 -4.88
C THR A 27 2.09 -7.70 -3.39
N VAL A 28 1.05 -7.66 -2.55
CA VAL A 28 1.26 -7.55 -1.11
C VAL A 28 1.66 -8.92 -0.57
N GLU A 29 2.91 -9.05 -0.17
CA GLU A 29 3.42 -10.29 0.42
C GLU A 29 3.48 -10.21 1.95
N LEU A 30 3.00 -11.27 2.61
CA LEU A 30 3.08 -11.43 4.06
C LEU A 30 4.49 -11.81 4.51
N LYS A 31 4.91 -11.27 5.64
CA LYS A 31 6.17 -11.61 6.29
C LYS A 31 6.07 -12.98 6.95
N GLU A 32 7.12 -13.79 6.87
CA GLU A 32 7.15 -15.06 7.59
C GLU A 32 6.98 -14.84 9.11
N GLY A 33 6.08 -15.60 9.73
CA GLY A 33 5.76 -15.45 11.16
C GLY A 33 4.99 -14.17 11.50
N HIS A 34 4.32 -13.53 10.53
CA HIS A 34 3.43 -12.40 10.82
C HIS A 34 2.35 -12.80 11.84
N PRO A 35 1.92 -11.88 12.70
CA PRO A 35 0.75 -12.12 13.54
C PRO A 35 -0.54 -12.03 12.71
N ASP A 36 -1.61 -12.64 13.19
CA ASP A 36 -2.97 -12.41 12.64
C ASP A 36 -3.61 -11.14 13.21
N ARG A 37 -3.18 -10.75 14.42
CA ARG A 37 -3.69 -9.62 15.19
C ARG A 37 -2.55 -8.89 15.91
N TYR A 38 -2.63 -7.58 15.96
CA TYR A 38 -1.70 -6.75 16.72
C TYR A 38 -2.44 -5.62 17.44
N ILE A 39 -2.10 -5.37 18.70
CA ILE A 39 -2.62 -4.24 19.47
C ILE A 39 -1.61 -3.11 19.35
N VAL A 40 -2.06 -1.97 18.82
CA VAL A 40 -1.23 -0.78 18.67
C VAL A 40 -0.79 -0.30 20.05
N VAL A 41 0.48 0.03 20.18
CA VAL A 41 1.05 0.64 21.39
C VAL A 41 1.55 2.06 21.11
N LYS A 42 1.81 2.82 22.18
CA LYS A 42 2.29 4.20 22.06
C LYS A 42 3.60 4.25 21.27
N GLY A 43 3.60 5.04 20.19
CA GLY A 43 4.76 5.25 19.33
C GLY A 43 4.77 4.41 18.06
N ASP A 44 3.85 3.45 17.89
CA ASP A 44 3.70 2.74 16.62
C ASP A 44 3.24 3.70 15.50
N THR A 45 3.75 3.47 14.30
CA THR A 45 3.26 4.10 13.06
C THR A 45 2.66 3.04 12.13
N LEU A 46 1.90 3.48 11.11
CA LEU A 46 1.44 2.57 10.05
C LEU A 46 2.61 1.89 9.33
N TRP A 47 3.75 2.56 9.23
CA TRP A 47 4.97 1.98 8.68
C TRP A 47 5.48 0.82 9.54
N ASP A 48 5.63 1.03 10.85
CA ASP A 48 6.13 0.01 11.79
C ASP A 48 5.19 -1.20 11.84
N ILE A 49 3.89 -0.95 11.88
CA ILE A 49 2.87 -1.98 11.81
C ILE A 49 3.00 -2.75 10.49
N SER A 50 3.10 -2.06 9.36
CA SER A 50 3.27 -2.72 8.06
C SER A 50 4.51 -3.62 8.03
N ALA A 51 5.62 -3.20 8.63
CA ALA A 51 6.86 -3.99 8.74
C ALA A 51 6.74 -5.26 9.61
N ARG A 52 5.70 -5.35 10.45
CA ARG A 52 5.39 -6.54 11.26
C ARG A 52 4.63 -7.59 10.45
N PHE A 53 3.69 -7.16 9.62
CA PHE A 53 2.80 -8.06 8.87
C PHE A 53 3.30 -8.38 7.46
N LEU A 54 3.94 -7.42 6.80
CA LEU A 54 4.26 -7.47 5.38
C LEU A 54 5.76 -7.56 5.15
N LYS A 55 6.17 -8.19 4.04
CA LYS A 55 7.59 -8.16 3.62
C LYS A 55 8.04 -6.75 3.24
N SER A 56 7.13 -5.97 2.66
CA SER A 56 7.40 -4.61 2.21
C SER A 56 6.54 -3.61 3.02
N PRO A 57 7.14 -2.81 3.92
CA PRO A 57 6.40 -1.79 4.67
C PRO A 57 5.88 -0.66 3.78
N TRP A 58 6.38 -0.52 2.55
CA TRP A 58 5.94 0.47 1.56
C TRP A 58 4.46 0.35 1.17
N HIS A 59 3.79 -0.76 1.51
CA HIS A 59 2.36 -0.93 1.31
C HIS A 59 1.49 -0.20 2.36
N TRP A 60 2.07 0.47 3.35
CA TRP A 60 1.33 1.26 4.34
C TRP A 60 0.31 2.27 3.74
N PRO A 61 0.53 2.93 2.57
CA PRO A 61 -0.47 3.83 2.00
C PRO A 61 -1.72 3.09 1.51
N ARG A 62 -1.54 1.84 1.04
CA ARG A 62 -2.65 0.97 0.66
C ARG A 62 -3.47 0.60 1.89
N ILE A 63 -2.81 0.26 3.01
CA ILE A 63 -3.48 0.00 4.28
C ILE A 63 -4.32 1.21 4.70
N TRP A 64 -3.77 2.41 4.62
CA TRP A 64 -4.53 3.63 4.93
C TRP A 64 -5.75 3.82 4.00
N LYS A 65 -5.57 3.63 2.67
CA LYS A 65 -6.65 3.77 1.69
C LYS A 65 -7.83 2.83 1.95
N ILE A 66 -7.59 1.66 2.54
CA ILE A 66 -8.63 0.68 2.90
C ILE A 66 -9.33 1.10 4.18
N ASN A 67 -8.59 1.70 5.12
CA ASN A 67 -9.09 2.15 6.41
C ASN A 67 -9.50 3.62 6.37
N GLN A 68 -10.38 4.00 5.42
CA GLN A 68 -10.82 5.39 5.25
C GLN A 68 -11.55 5.96 6.46
N GLN A 69 -12.03 5.11 7.39
CA GLN A 69 -12.52 5.56 8.69
C GLN A 69 -11.44 6.30 9.51
N ILE A 70 -10.16 6.11 9.17
CA ILE A 70 -9.03 6.85 9.71
C ILE A 70 -8.79 8.08 8.83
N ALA A 71 -9.43 9.18 9.18
CA ALA A 71 -9.38 10.43 8.41
C ALA A 71 -7.96 10.99 8.21
N ASN A 72 -7.04 10.71 9.15
CA ASN A 72 -5.64 11.09 9.03
C ASN A 72 -4.75 9.87 9.37
N PRO A 73 -3.82 9.47 8.49
CA PRO A 73 -3.00 8.27 8.65
C PRO A 73 -2.12 8.25 9.90
N HIS A 74 -1.89 9.41 10.53
CA HIS A 74 -1.20 9.51 11.82
C HIS A 74 -2.11 9.19 13.02
N LEU A 75 -3.43 9.03 12.84
CA LEU A 75 -4.41 8.80 13.90
C LEU A 75 -4.66 7.30 14.14
N ILE A 76 -3.58 6.52 14.25
CA ILE A 76 -3.64 5.22 14.93
C ILE A 76 -3.34 5.42 16.40
N TYR A 77 -4.11 4.78 17.27
CA TYR A 77 -4.03 5.03 18.71
C TYR A 77 -3.68 3.76 19.49
N PRO A 78 -2.98 3.89 20.62
CA PRO A 78 -2.79 2.79 21.54
C PRO A 78 -4.12 2.13 21.90
N GLY A 79 -4.19 0.81 21.77
CA GLY A 79 -5.42 0.03 21.97
C GLY A 79 -6.24 -0.24 20.71
N ASP A 80 -5.95 0.42 19.58
CA ASP A 80 -6.46 -0.01 18.28
C ASP A 80 -5.98 -1.44 17.98
N VAL A 81 -6.84 -2.24 17.35
CA VAL A 81 -6.50 -3.60 16.95
C VAL A 81 -6.33 -3.66 15.44
N ILE A 82 -5.14 -4.01 14.99
CA ILE A 82 -4.84 -4.33 13.60
C ILE A 82 -5.10 -5.82 13.39
N VAL A 83 -5.87 -6.16 12.35
CA VAL A 83 -6.20 -7.54 11.99
C VAL A 83 -5.87 -7.78 10.52
N LEU A 84 -5.24 -8.91 10.24
CA LEU A 84 -5.04 -9.38 8.87
C LEU A 84 -6.38 -9.90 8.32
N THR A 85 -6.82 -9.34 7.20
CA THR A 85 -8.02 -9.74 6.47
C THR A 85 -7.68 -9.96 4.99
N TYR A 86 -8.65 -10.47 4.22
CA TYR A 86 -8.49 -10.68 2.78
C TYR A 86 -9.54 -9.88 2.02
N GLY A 87 -9.09 -9.19 0.96
CA GLY A 87 -9.98 -8.48 0.04
C GLY A 87 -10.79 -9.44 -0.83
N ALA A 88 -11.75 -8.88 -1.58
CA ALA A 88 -12.51 -9.63 -2.57
C ALA A 88 -11.64 -10.21 -3.70
N ASP A 89 -10.47 -9.61 -3.92
CA ASP A 89 -9.42 -10.05 -4.85
C ASP A 89 -8.49 -11.12 -4.25
N GLY A 90 -8.74 -11.55 -3.01
CA GLY A 90 -7.90 -12.51 -2.28
C GLY A 90 -6.58 -11.94 -1.78
N GLN A 91 -6.33 -10.64 -1.93
CA GLN A 91 -5.10 -10.01 -1.46
C GLN A 91 -5.13 -9.79 0.05
N PRO A 92 -4.00 -9.99 0.77
CA PRO A 92 -3.92 -9.68 2.18
C PRO A 92 -4.04 -8.16 2.42
N MET A 93 -4.81 -7.79 3.44
CA MET A 93 -5.10 -6.41 3.83
C MET A 93 -5.02 -6.28 5.35
N LEU A 94 -4.61 -5.12 5.85
CA LEU A 94 -4.69 -4.83 7.28
C LEU A 94 -5.90 -3.94 7.55
N SER A 95 -6.75 -4.35 8.49
CA SER A 95 -7.92 -3.60 8.93
C SER A 95 -7.74 -3.13 10.37
N VAL A 96 -8.13 -1.89 10.65
CA VAL A 96 -8.12 -1.32 11.99
C VAL A 96 -9.49 -1.46 12.62
N GLN A 97 -9.58 -2.27 13.67
CA GLN A 97 -10.76 -2.40 14.52
C GLN A 97 -10.63 -1.45 15.70
N ARG A 98 -11.41 -0.36 15.67
CA ARG A 98 -11.53 0.58 16.77
C ARG A 98 -12.87 0.36 17.46
N THR A 99 -12.86 0.11 18.76
CA THR A 99 -14.08 0.21 19.56
C THR A 99 -14.38 1.70 19.78
N GLU A 100 -15.52 2.19 19.29
CA GLU A 100 -15.99 3.58 19.41
C GLU A 100 -15.80 4.17 20.82
N LYS A 101 -15.89 3.35 21.87
CA LYS A 101 -15.72 3.73 23.27
C LYS A 101 -14.33 4.30 23.64
N LEU A 102 -13.32 4.10 22.79
CA LEU A 102 -11.93 4.53 23.02
C LEU A 102 -11.48 5.66 22.08
N ALA A 103 -12.34 6.11 21.16
CA ALA A 103 -12.03 7.27 20.33
C ALA A 103 -11.89 8.51 21.25
N PRO A 104 -10.87 9.37 21.06
CA PRO A 104 -10.83 10.64 21.78
C PRO A 104 -12.13 11.40 21.50
N PRO A 105 -12.74 12.05 22.52
CA PRO A 105 -13.96 12.79 22.33
C PRO A 105 -13.74 13.78 21.19
N THR A 106 -14.55 13.66 20.13
CA THR A 106 -14.59 14.62 19.04
C THR A 106 -14.70 15.99 19.67
N THR A 107 -13.71 16.86 19.42
CA THR A 107 -13.76 18.26 19.84
C THR A 107 -15.05 18.86 19.30
N GLU A 108 -16.06 19.00 20.17
CA GLU A 108 -17.20 19.87 19.94
C GLU A 108 -16.61 21.28 19.77
N THR A 109 -16.52 21.72 18.52
CA THR A 109 -16.35 23.14 18.18
C THR A 109 -17.53 23.89 18.78
N LEU A 110 -17.22 24.74 19.77
CA LEU A 110 -18.07 25.86 20.19
C LEU A 110 -18.28 26.85 19.05
#